data_AF-A0A534ZIV7-F1
#
_entry.id   AF-A0A534ZIV7-F1
#
_cell.length_a   1.000
_cell.length_b   1.000
_cell.length_c   1.000
_cell.angle_alpha   90.00
_cell.angle_beta   90.00
_cell.angle_gamma   90.00
#
_symmetry.space_group_name_H-M   'P 1'
#
loop_
_entity.id
_entity.type
_entity.pdbx_description
1 polymer ?
#
loop_
_entity_poly.entity_id
_entity_poly.type
_entity_poly.pdbx_seq_one_letter_code
_entity_poly.pdbx_strand_id
1 'polypeptide(L)'
;MADHRPVIVIAALEQEAHALVGRMPRSQSIGPRLSIWEGNGLVVMVAGIGKVAAAMAAQYACDVFKPRCVIAIGLAGGVEDGARPGQVLVATGAVQHDID
;
A
#
# COMPACT_ATOMS: atom_id res chain seq x y z
N MET A 1 -1.24 0.38 -27.78
CA MET A 1 -0.06 -0.06 -27.00
C MET A 1 -0.56 -0.45 -25.61
N ALA A 2 -0.23 -1.63 -25.09
CA ALA A 2 -0.66 -2.02 -23.75
C ALA A 2 -0.06 -1.07 -22.71
N ASP A 3 -0.84 -0.65 -21.71
CA ASP A 3 -0.35 0.17 -20.60
C ASP A 3 0.54 -0.70 -19.71
N HIS A 4 1.85 -0.44 -19.72
CA HIS A 4 2.85 -1.20 -18.95
C HIS A 4 3.14 -0.55 -17.59
N ARG A 5 2.37 0.48 -17.17
CA ARG A 5 2.57 1.10 -15.86
C ARG A 5 2.23 0.12 -14.75
N PRO A 6 3.06 0.03 -13.69
CA PRO A 6 2.85 -0.94 -12.63
C PRO A 6 1.60 -0.60 -11.80
N VAL A 7 1.08 -1.61 -11.12
CA VAL A 7 0.18 -1.43 -9.98
C VAL A 7 1.04 -1.33 -8.72
N ILE A 8 0.74 -0.36 -7.85
CA ILE A 8 1.40 -0.24 -6.56
C ILE A 8 0.47 -0.73 -5.47
N VAL A 9 0.99 -1.54 -4.57
CA VAL A 9 0.35 -1.89 -3.31
C VAL A 9 1.14 -1.28 -2.16
N ILE A 10 0.48 -0.49 -1.32
CA ILE A 10 1.08 0.11 -0.12
C ILE A 10 0.48 -0.57 1.11
N ALA A 11 1.35 -1.02 2.01
CA ALA A 11 1.01 -1.55 3.33
C ALA A 11 1.71 -0.74 4.43
N ALA A 12 1.17 -0.73 5.64
CA ALA A 12 1.82 -0.07 6.78
C ALA A 12 2.88 -0.98 7.41
N LEU A 13 2.61 -2.28 7.48
CA LEU A 13 3.43 -3.29 8.15
C LEU A 13 3.88 -4.40 7.20
N GLU A 14 5.04 -5.01 7.46
CA GLU A 14 5.55 -6.12 6.64
C GLU A 14 4.62 -7.34 6.68
N GLN A 15 3.96 -7.59 7.81
CA GLN A 15 2.98 -8.66 7.98
C GLN A 15 1.78 -8.51 7.05
N GLU A 16 1.36 -7.28 6.74
CA GLU A 16 0.27 -6.98 5.82
C GLU A 16 0.67 -7.26 4.35
N ALA A 17 1.96 -7.08 4.04
CA ALA A 17 2.51 -7.32 2.70
C ALA A 17 2.98 -8.77 2.48
N HIS A 18 3.19 -9.54 3.55
CA HIS A 18 3.90 -10.82 3.52
C HIS A 18 3.37 -11.81 2.47
N ALA A 19 2.04 -11.95 2.39
CA ALA A 19 1.39 -12.86 1.44
C ALA A 19 1.60 -12.44 -0.03
N LEU A 20 1.79 -11.15 -0.31
CA LEU A 20 2.03 -10.64 -1.66
C LEU A 20 3.51 -10.77 -2.07
N VAL A 21 4.43 -10.49 -1.13
CA VAL A 21 5.86 -10.39 -1.45
C VAL A 21 6.61 -11.72 -1.40
N GLY A 22 5.96 -12.82 -0.99
CA GLY A 22 6.63 -14.07 -0.59
C GLY A 22 7.64 -14.67 -1.59
N ARG A 23 7.53 -14.38 -2.90
CA ARG A 23 8.52 -14.77 -3.91
C ARG A 23 9.02 -13.60 -4.77
N MET A 24 8.64 -12.38 -4.43
CA MET A 24 9.08 -11.19 -5.15
C MET A 24 10.50 -10.82 -4.71
N PRO A 25 11.39 -10.44 -5.64
CA PRO A 25 12.68 -9.89 -5.26
C PRO A 25 12.50 -8.50 -4.63
N ARG A 26 13.48 -8.10 -3.80
CA ARG A 26 13.60 -6.71 -3.35
C ARG A 26 13.82 -5.80 -4.56
N SER A 27 13.17 -4.65 -4.57
CA SER A 27 13.39 -3.64 -5.63
C SER A 27 14.77 -3.00 -5.48
N GLN A 28 15.34 -2.56 -6.60
CA GLN A 28 16.57 -1.74 -6.61
C GLN A 28 16.27 -0.27 -6.29
N SER A 29 15.01 0.15 -6.43
CA SER A 29 14.55 1.48 -6.04
C SER A 29 14.60 1.62 -4.53
N ILE A 30 15.27 2.68 -4.06
CA ILE A 30 15.40 3.00 -2.63
C ILE A 30 14.55 4.22 -2.33
N GLY A 31 13.58 4.06 -1.44
CA GLY A 31 12.75 5.14 -0.94
C GLY A 31 13.03 5.44 0.54
N PRO A 32 12.70 6.65 1.02
CA PRO A 32 13.01 7.05 2.39
C PRO A 32 12.20 6.22 3.40
N ARG A 33 12.87 5.30 4.10
CA ARG A 33 12.26 4.36 5.07
C ARG A 33 11.20 3.44 4.46
N LEU A 34 11.41 3.01 3.21
CA LEU A 34 10.51 2.10 2.50
C LEU A 34 11.14 0.73 2.30
N SER A 35 10.36 -0.32 2.59
CA SER A 35 10.65 -1.70 2.19
C SER A 35 9.95 -1.94 0.85
N ILE A 36 10.69 -2.20 -0.24
CA ILE A 36 10.10 -2.29 -1.60
C ILE A 36 10.43 -3.64 -2.26
N TRP A 37 9.41 -4.24 -2.90
CA TRP A 37 9.52 -5.43 -3.74
C TRP A 37 8.91 -5.16 -5.11
N GLU A 38 9.47 -5.77 -6.15
CA GLU A 38 9.04 -5.51 -7.53
C GLU A 38 9.06 -6.79 -8.36
N GLY A 39 8.00 -7.02 -9.13
CA GLY A 39 7.93 -8.17 -10.04
C GLY A 39 6.64 -8.20 -10.83
N ASN A 40 6.72 -8.61 -12.10
CA ASN A 40 5.56 -8.85 -12.97
C ASN A 40 4.55 -7.67 -13.04
N GLY A 41 5.04 -6.43 -13.05
CA GLY A 41 4.19 -5.22 -13.11
C GLY A 41 3.50 -4.86 -11.79
N LEU A 42 3.88 -5.50 -10.68
CA LEU A 42 3.46 -5.17 -9.32
C LEU A 42 4.66 -4.63 -8.53
N VAL A 43 4.44 -3.52 -7.82
CA VAL A 43 5.37 -3.03 -6.80
C VAL A 43 4.65 -3.05 -5.46
N VAL A 44 5.25 -3.66 -4.46
CA VAL A 44 4.73 -3.67 -3.08
C VAL A 44 5.65 -2.83 -2.22
N MET A 45 5.07 -1.89 -1.47
CA MET A 45 5.79 -0.94 -0.61
C MET A 45 5.26 -1.05 0.82
N VAL A 46 6.16 -1.24 1.79
CA VAL A 46 5.84 -1.13 3.22
C VAL A 46 6.31 0.25 3.68
N ALA A 47 5.33 1.08 4.07
CA ALA A 47 5.50 2.49 4.35
C ALA A 47 5.85 2.81 5.82
N GLY A 48 5.45 1.94 6.74
CA GLY A 48 5.37 2.26 8.17
C GLY A 48 4.01 2.85 8.56
N ILE A 49 3.83 3.05 9.87
CA ILE A 49 2.56 3.50 10.47
C ILE A 49 2.45 5.04 10.42
N GLY A 50 1.26 5.52 10.09
CA GLY A 50 0.85 6.92 10.26
C GLY A 50 0.70 7.69 8.95
N LYS A 51 -0.05 8.80 9.02
CA LYS A 51 -0.45 9.61 7.85
C LYS A 51 0.74 10.12 7.05
N VAL A 52 1.80 10.60 7.73
CA VAL A 52 3.01 11.12 7.06
C VAL A 52 3.75 9.99 6.32
N ALA A 53 3.88 8.81 6.93
CA ALA A 53 4.54 7.67 6.32
C ALA A 53 3.79 7.20 5.05
N ALA A 54 2.47 7.06 5.15
CA ALA A 54 1.61 6.69 4.03
C ALA A 54 1.65 7.74 2.90
N ALA A 55 1.57 9.04 3.23
CA ALA A 55 1.64 10.12 2.25
C ALA A 55 2.98 10.16 1.52
N MET A 56 4.09 10.01 2.25
CA MET A 56 5.43 9.95 1.67
C MET A 56 5.59 8.75 0.72
N ALA A 57 5.07 7.58 1.11
CA ALA A 57 5.10 6.39 0.27
C ALA A 57 4.27 6.58 -1.02
N ALA A 58 3.06 7.13 -0.90
CA ALA A 58 2.20 7.40 -2.04
C ALA A 58 2.82 8.42 -3.01
N GLN A 59 3.41 9.50 -2.49
CA GLN A 59 4.11 10.49 -3.31
C GLN A 59 5.31 9.87 -4.03
N TYR A 60 6.17 9.15 -3.31
CA TYR A 60 7.30 8.44 -3.89
C TYR A 60 6.84 7.46 -4.98
N ALA A 61 5.75 6.73 -4.74
CA ALA A 61 5.19 5.78 -5.70
C ALA A 61 4.82 6.49 -7.03
N CYS A 62 4.15 7.64 -6.93
CA CYS A 62 3.79 8.46 -8.08
C CYS A 62 5.01 8.97 -8.85
N ASP A 63 6.00 9.51 -8.15
CA ASP A 63 7.17 10.15 -8.77
C ASP A 63 8.10 9.14 -9.44
N VAL A 64 8.34 8.00 -8.79
CA VAL A 64 9.34 7.02 -9.22
C VAL A 64 8.76 5.98 -10.16
N PHE A 65 7.58 5.43 -9.85
CA PHE A 65 7.02 4.30 -10.61
C PHE A 65 5.93 4.69 -11.60
N LYS A 66 5.37 5.91 -11.49
CA LYS A 66 4.32 6.43 -12.38
C LYS A 66 3.21 5.41 -12.63
N PRO A 67 2.52 4.96 -11.59
CA PRO A 67 1.69 3.77 -11.67
C PRO A 67 0.39 3.99 -12.42
N ARG A 68 -0.24 2.90 -12.82
CA ARG A 68 -1.62 2.91 -13.34
C ARG A 68 -2.63 3.16 -12.22
N CYS A 69 -2.37 2.61 -11.04
CA CYS A 69 -3.13 2.84 -9.83
C CYS A 69 -2.31 2.50 -8.58
N VAL A 70 -2.76 3.01 -7.43
CA VAL A 70 -2.23 2.71 -6.10
C VAL A 70 -3.35 2.08 -5.28
N ILE A 71 -3.04 0.98 -4.60
CA ILE A 71 -3.95 0.26 -3.72
C ILE A 71 -3.33 0.26 -2.33
N ALA A 72 -4.05 0.79 -1.34
CA ALA A 72 -3.68 0.63 0.06
C ALA A 72 -4.32 -0.64 0.61
N ILE A 73 -3.55 -1.48 1.29
CA ILE A 73 -4.03 -2.65 2.02
C ILE A 73 -3.59 -2.56 3.47
N GLY A 74 -4.33 -3.23 4.35
CA GLY A 74 -3.95 -3.33 5.75
C GLY A 74 -5.09 -3.89 6.59
N LEU A 75 -4.84 -3.96 7.89
CA LEU A 75 -5.84 -4.30 8.88
C LEU A 75 -6.54 -3.04 9.39
N ALA A 76 -7.83 -3.16 9.71
CA ALA A 76 -8.62 -2.08 10.28
C ALA A 76 -9.46 -2.56 11.47
N GLY A 77 -9.74 -1.65 12.40
CA GLY A 77 -10.72 -1.89 13.46
C GLY A 77 -12.14 -1.76 12.92
N GLY A 78 -13.00 -2.71 13.25
CA GLY A 78 -14.42 -2.63 12.93
C GLY A 78 -15.15 -1.64 13.85
N VAL A 79 -15.91 -0.72 13.27
CA VAL A 79 -16.72 0.27 14.00
C VAL A 79 -18.22 0.03 13.87
N GLU A 80 -18.65 -0.75 12.88
CA GLU A 80 -20.05 -1.07 12.64
C GLU A 80 -20.52 -2.25 13.49
N ASP A 81 -21.79 -2.20 13.92
CA ASP A 81 -22.44 -3.31 14.58
C ASP A 81 -22.48 -4.54 13.64
N GLY A 82 -21.79 -5.60 14.05
CA GLY A 82 -21.67 -6.83 13.26
C GLY A 82 -20.39 -6.96 12.45
N ALA A 83 -19.42 -6.05 12.60
CA ALA A 83 -18.07 -6.24 12.09
C ALA A 83 -17.45 -7.54 12.66
N ARG A 84 -16.86 -8.37 11.79
CA ARG A 84 -16.27 -9.66 12.18
C ARG A 84 -14.80 -9.76 11.80
N PRO A 85 -13.94 -10.36 12.63
CA PRO A 85 -12.56 -10.67 12.25
C PRO A 85 -12.51 -11.44 10.92
N GLY A 86 -11.59 -11.05 10.03
CA GLY A 86 -11.43 -11.64 8.70
C GLY A 86 -12.38 -11.10 7.62
N GLN A 87 -13.28 -10.16 7.96
CA GLN A 87 -14.08 -9.46 6.96
C GLN A 87 -13.19 -8.58 6.07
N VAL A 88 -13.34 -8.71 4.75
CA VAL A 88 -12.66 -7.85 3.78
C VAL A 88 -13.56 -6.67 3.44
N LEU A 89 -13.01 -5.46 3.54
CA LEU A 89 -13.70 -4.22 3.23
C LEU A 89 -12.99 -3.52 2.08
N VAL A 90 -13.77 -2.96 1.16
CA VAL A 90 -13.27 -2.07 0.11
C VAL A 90 -13.84 -0.69 0.39
N ALA A 91 -12.98 0.24 0.80
CA ALA A 91 -13.39 1.60 1.09
C ALA A 91 -13.88 2.29 -0.19
N THR A 92 -15.07 2.88 -0.13
CA THR A 92 -15.63 3.73 -1.20
C THR A 92 -15.27 5.20 -1.03
N GLY A 93 -14.76 5.56 0.16
CA GLY A 93 -14.28 6.88 0.52
C GLY A 93 -13.52 6.82 1.85
N ALA A 94 -12.84 7.91 2.19
CA ALA A 94 -12.13 8.05 3.45
C ALA A 94 -12.22 9.51 3.94
N VAL A 95 -12.25 9.68 5.26
CA VAL A 95 -12.15 10.97 5.94
C VAL A 95 -11.08 10.90 7.01
N GLN A 96 -10.39 12.01 7.24
CA GLN A 96 -9.45 12.11 8.34
C GLN A 96 -10.20 12.60 9.58
N HIS A 97 -10.41 11.72 10.56
CA HIS A 97 -11.24 12.00 11.73
C HIS A 97 -10.59 12.93 12.76
N ASP A 98 -9.28 13.13 12.67
CA ASP A 98 -8.44 13.93 13.57
C ASP A 98 -7.87 15.16 12.85
N ILE A 99 -8.61 15.68 11.86
CA ILE A 99 -8.33 16.97 11.24
C ILE A 99 -9.21 18.01 11.96
N ASP A 100 -8.56 19.00 12.57
CA ASP A 100 -9.20 20.16 13.20
C ASP A 100 -9.04 21.41 12.32
#